data_AF-A0A9X0UFR0-F1
#
_entry.id   AF-A0A9X0UFR0-F1
#
_cell.length_a   1.000
_cell.length_b   1.000
_cell.length_c   1.000
_cell.angle_alpha   90.00
_cell.angle_beta   90.00
_cell.angle_gamma   90.00
#
_symmetry.space_group_name_H-M   'P 1'
#
loop_
_entity.id
_entity.type
_entity.pdbx_description
1 polymer ?
#
loop_
_entity_poly.entity_id
_entity_poly.type
_entity_poly.pdbx_seq_one_letter_code
_entity_poly.pdbx_strand_id
1 'polypeptide(L)'
;MARVSARARPERERVLVPGRQDCPACGGHMRLRYENCRSLVTLSGMVRLRLRIRRCEAPDCRRFRVPYRPEAEGALALPQHEFGLDVIALGRNPIILVHSLRR
;
A
#
# COMPACT_ATOMS: atom_id res chain seq x y z
N MET A 1 -20.70 -20.38 -22.42
CA MET A 1 -19.46 -19.62 -22.67
C MET A 1 -19.18 -18.72 -21.47
N ALA A 2 -18.17 -19.06 -20.67
CA ALA A 2 -17.81 -18.31 -19.46
C ALA A 2 -17.11 -17.01 -19.85
N ARG A 3 -17.66 -15.86 -19.43
CA ARG A 3 -16.97 -14.58 -19.54
C ARG A 3 -15.79 -14.60 -18.59
N VAL A 4 -14.59 -14.80 -19.13
CA VAL A 4 -13.35 -14.47 -18.43
C VAL A 4 -13.29 -12.95 -18.39
N SER A 5 -13.89 -12.36 -17.35
CA SER A 5 -13.66 -10.96 -17.01
C SER A 5 -12.18 -10.85 -16.68
N ALA A 6 -11.38 -10.51 -17.70
CA ALA A 6 -9.97 -10.22 -17.56
C ALA A 6 -9.87 -9.14 -16.49
N ARG A 7 -9.51 -9.52 -15.26
CA ARG A 7 -9.18 -8.60 -14.17
C ARG A 7 -8.30 -7.53 -14.80
N ALA A 8 -8.78 -6.29 -14.82
CA ALA A 8 -8.09 -5.17 -15.43
C ALA A 8 -6.61 -5.27 -15.03
N ARG A 9 -5.76 -5.54 -16.04
CA ARG A 9 -4.33 -5.70 -15.82
C ARG A 9 -3.91 -4.42 -15.11
N PRO A 10 -3.27 -4.47 -13.93
CA PRO A 10 -2.87 -3.26 -13.25
C PRO A 10 -2.04 -2.45 -14.24
N GLU A 11 -2.57 -1.30 -14.67
CA GLU A 11 -1.99 -0.53 -15.76
C GLU A 11 -0.64 0.03 -15.36
N ARG A 12 -0.39 0.16 -14.05
CA ARG A 12 0.81 0.76 -13.49
C ARG A 12 1.26 -0.01 -12.25
N GLU A 13 2.53 -0.43 -12.25
CA GLU A 13 3.20 -0.94 -11.05
C GLU A 13 4.03 0.17 -10.41
N ARG A 14 3.96 0.31 -9.09
CA ARG A 14 4.78 1.25 -8.31
C ARG A 14 5.46 0.51 -7.17
N VAL A 15 6.79 0.58 -7.15
CA VAL A 15 7.60 0.09 -6.03
C VAL A 15 7.81 1.23 -5.05
N LEU A 16 7.38 1.04 -3.81
CA LEU A 16 7.57 2.00 -2.73
C LEU A 16 8.64 1.47 -1.79
N VAL A 17 9.70 2.26 -1.66
CA VAL A 17 10.81 1.99 -0.73
C VAL A 17 10.71 2.99 0.42
N PRO A 18 10.88 2.55 1.67
CA PRO A 18 10.98 3.48 2.79
C PRO A 18 12.16 4.42 2.54
N GLY A 19 11.90 5.73 2.55
CA GLY A 19 12.95 6.73 2.40
C GLY A 19 13.88 6.73 3.61
N ARG A 20 13.32 6.38 4.78
CA ARG A 20 14.07 6.24 6.03
C ARG A 20 14.64 4.84 6.18
N GLN A 21 15.95 4.77 6.33
CA GLN A 21 16.69 3.51 6.53
C GLN A 21 16.96 3.23 8.02
N ASP A 22 16.89 4.26 8.85
CA ASP A 22 17.21 4.21 10.27
C ASP A 22 15.95 4.28 11.13
N CYS A 23 15.93 3.50 12.22
CA CYS A 23 14.78 3.40 13.10
C CYS A 23 14.52 4.76 13.78
N PRO A 24 13.31 5.34 13.69
CA PRO A 24 13.04 6.62 14.35
C PRO A 24 13.06 6.54 15.89
N ALA A 25 13.08 5.33 16.46
CA ALA A 25 13.05 5.12 17.91
C ALA A 25 14.45 4.96 18.52
N CYS A 26 15.37 4.29 17.82
CA CYS A 26 16.72 4.02 18.35
C CYS A 26 17.87 4.45 17.42
N GLY A 27 17.58 4.98 16.23
CA GLY A 27 18.59 5.30 15.21
C GLY A 27 19.25 4.08 14.56
N GLY A 28 18.93 2.85 14.97
CA GLY A 28 19.53 1.64 14.42
C GLY A 28 19.12 1.38 12.97
N HIS A 29 20.04 0.82 12.18
CA HIS A 29 19.80 0.49 10.78
C HIS A 29 18.68 -0.55 10.61
N MET A 30 17.71 -0.27 9.74
CA MET A 30 16.59 -1.16 9.43
C MET A 30 16.83 -1.90 8.12
N ARG A 31 16.93 -3.23 8.19
CA ARG A 31 17.11 -4.08 7.00
C ARG A 31 15.78 -4.34 6.30
N LEU A 32 15.84 -4.40 4.97
CA LEU A 32 14.75 -4.90 4.14
C LEU A 32 14.51 -6.37 4.48
N ARG A 33 13.25 -6.73 4.78
CA ARG A 33 12.88 -8.10 5.12
C ARG A 33 12.07 -8.78 4.04
N TYR A 34 11.02 -8.14 3.54
CA TYR A 34 10.17 -8.70 2.49
C TYR A 34 9.47 -7.59 1.72
N GLU A 35 8.98 -7.95 0.55
CA GLU A 35 8.12 -7.11 -0.25
C GLU A 35 6.67 -7.55 -0.08
N ASN A 36 5.75 -6.61 0.11
CA ASN A 36 4.31 -6.88 0.13
C ASN A 36 3.67 -6.28 -1.13
N CYS A 37 2.96 -7.09 -1.89
CA CYS A 37 2.30 -6.66 -3.11
C CYS A 37 0.80 -6.49 -2.85
N ARG A 38 0.24 -5.30 -3.09
CA ARG A 38 -1.20 -5.06 -3.05
C ARG A 38 -1.67 -4.28 -4.27
N SER A 39 -2.91 -4.49 -4.67
CA SER A 39 -3.54 -3.70 -5.74
C SER A 39 -4.44 -2.64 -5.13
N LEU A 40 -4.46 -1.46 -5.75
CA LEU A 40 -5.31 -0.33 -5.35
C LEU A 40 -6.09 0.20 -6.51
N VAL A 41 -7.33 0.59 -6.23
CA VAL A 41 -8.18 1.31 -7.18
C VAL A 41 -8.04 2.81 -6.90
N THR A 42 -7.58 3.55 -7.90
CA THR A 42 -7.48 5.02 -7.89
C THR A 42 -8.41 5.59 -8.95
N LEU A 43 -8.67 6.90 -8.96
CA LEU A 43 -9.48 7.51 -10.04
C LEU A 43 -8.82 7.37 -11.41
N SER A 44 -7.50 7.22 -11.46
CA SER A 44 -6.73 6.96 -12.69
C SER A 44 -6.66 5.48 -13.08
N GLY A 45 -7.39 4.58 -12.39
CA GLY A 45 -7.40 3.14 -12.64
C GLY A 45 -6.72 2.30 -11.56
N MET A 46 -6.49 1.03 -11.87
CA MET A 46 -5.93 0.04 -10.95
C MET A 46 -4.39 0.09 -10.94
N VAL A 47 -3.80 0.31 -9.77
CA VAL A 47 -2.35 0.42 -9.54
C VAL A 47 -1.89 -0.74 -8.67
N ARG A 48 -0.82 -1.45 -9.08
CA ARG A 48 -0.17 -2.46 -8.25
C ARG A 48 0.95 -1.83 -7.44
N LEU A 49 0.83 -1.83 -6.11
CA LEU A 49 1.88 -1.37 -5.21
C LEU A 49 2.73 -2.54 -4.73
N ARG A 50 4.05 -2.38 -4.82
CA ARG A 50 5.05 -3.25 -4.19
C ARG A 50 5.72 -2.49 -3.06
N LEU A 51 5.43 -2.89 -1.83
CA LEU A 51 5.86 -2.22 -0.61
C LEU A 51 7.07 -2.94 -0.06
N ARG A 52 8.22 -2.27 0.00
CA ARG A 52 9.42 -2.81 0.64
C ARG A 52 9.35 -2.62 2.15
N ILE A 53 9.15 -3.70 2.90
CA ILE A 53 9.00 -3.64 4.35
C ILE A 53 10.35 -3.80 5.02
N ARG A 54 10.75 -2.80 5.81
CA ARG A 54 11.95 -2.83 6.64
C ARG A 54 11.59 -3.19 8.08
N ARG A 55 12.54 -3.73 8.84
CA ARG A 55 12.38 -3.98 10.28
C ARG A 55 13.63 -3.53 11.04
N CYS A 56 13.42 -3.06 12.27
CA CYS A 56 14.52 -2.82 13.20
C CYS A 56 15.01 -4.16 13.77
N GLU A 57 16.34 -4.33 13.79
CA GLU A 57 17.01 -5.51 14.34
C GLU A 57 17.65 -5.26 15.71
N ALA A 58 17.57 -4.03 16.24
CA ALA A 58 18.07 -3.71 17.56
C ALA A 58 17.15 -4.34 18.65
N PRO A 59 17.65 -5.27 19.48
CA PRO A 59 16.84 -6.00 20.46
C PRO A 59 16.28 -5.11 21.58
N ASP A 60 17.01 -4.04 21.93
CA ASP A 60 16.61 -3.08 22.96
C ASP A 60 15.57 -2.06 22.47
N CYS A 61 15.24 -2.08 21.17
CA CYS A 61 14.31 -1.12 20.61
C CYS A 61 12.86 -1.53 20.86
N ARG A 62 12.01 -0.58 21.27
CA ARG A 62 10.55 -0.74 21.30
C ARG A 62 9.93 -1.14 19.94
N ARG A 63 10.66 -0.94 18.84
CA ARG A 63 10.28 -1.34 17.47
C ARG A 63 11.01 -2.60 16.98
N PHE A 64 11.63 -3.37 17.86
CA PHE A 64 12.28 -4.64 17.49
C PHE A 64 11.30 -5.56 16.78
N ARG A 65 11.65 -6.01 15.57
CA ARG A 65 10.81 -6.87 14.69
C ARG A 65 9.47 -6.27 14.24
N VAL A 66 9.19 -5.02 14.55
CA VAL A 66 7.98 -4.32 14.07
C VAL A 66 8.18 -3.93 12.60
N PRO A 67 7.23 -4.26 11.70
CA PRO A 67 7.31 -3.90 10.29
C PRO A 67 7.16 -2.38 10.10
N TYR A 68 8.14 -1.78 9.44
CA TYR A 68 8.14 -0.40 9.01
C TYR A 68 7.66 -0.31 7.56
N ARG A 69 6.47 0.26 7.35
CA ARG A 69 5.88 0.48 6.03
C ARG A 69 6.41 1.77 5.40
N PRO A 70 6.58 1.81 4.07
CA PRO A 70 7.03 3.02 3.38
C PRO A 70 6.02 4.16 3.57
N GLU A 71 6.52 5.35 3.89
CA GLU A 71 5.71 6.54 4.19
C GLU A 71 4.84 6.95 2.98
N ALA A 72 5.37 6.74 1.78
CA ALA A 72 4.68 6.99 0.52
C ALA A 72 3.41 6.13 0.33
N GLU A 73 3.27 4.99 1.03
CA GLU A 73 2.02 4.21 1.01
C GLU A 73 0.87 5.05 1.58
N GLY A 74 1.11 5.73 2.70
CA GLY A 74 0.09 6.53 3.39
C GLY A 74 -0.35 7.76 2.59
N ALA A 75 0.47 8.25 1.66
CA ALA A 75 0.08 9.30 0.72
C ALA A 75 -0.80 8.78 -0.43
N LEU A 76 -0.78 7.47 -0.70
CA LEU A 76 -1.53 6.87 -1.80
C LEU A 76 -2.84 6.24 -1.35
N ALA A 77 -2.89 5.63 -0.16
CA ALA A 77 -4.08 4.98 0.37
C ALA A 77 -4.04 4.86 1.89
N LEU A 78 -5.22 4.80 2.51
CA LEU A 78 -5.33 4.49 3.93
C LEU A 78 -4.81 3.06 4.21
N PRO A 79 -4.28 2.82 5.43
CA PRO A 79 -3.94 1.47 5.86
C PRO A 79 -5.15 0.55 5.74
N GLN A 80 -4.98 -0.60 5.08
CA GLN A 80 -6.02 -1.63 4.91
C GLN A 80 -7.17 -1.32 3.94
N HIS A 81 -7.18 -0.15 3.28
CA HIS A 81 -8.17 0.14 2.24
C HIS A 81 -7.64 -0.19 0.84
N GLU A 82 -8.52 -0.79 0.03
CA GLU A 82 -8.29 -1.10 -1.39
C GLU A 82 -8.42 0.15 -2.29
N PHE A 83 -8.85 1.28 -1.74
CA PHE A 83 -9.07 2.54 -2.45
C PHE A 83 -7.96 3.55 -2.16
N GLY A 84 -7.51 4.22 -3.22
CA GLY A 84 -6.60 5.35 -3.10
C GLY A 84 -7.23 6.53 -2.36
N LEU A 85 -6.41 7.32 -1.67
CA LEU A 85 -6.85 8.54 -0.98
C LEU A 85 -7.56 9.52 -1.92
N ASP A 86 -7.17 9.53 -3.19
CA ASP A 86 -7.78 10.31 -4.27
C ASP A 86 -9.28 9.99 -4.47
N VAL A 87 -9.67 8.73 -4.31
CA VAL A 87 -11.09 8.29 -4.38
C VAL A 87 -11.87 8.76 -3.14
N ILE A 88 -11.22 8.80 -1.98
CA ILE A 88 -11.83 9.19 -0.70
C ILE A 88 -11.98 10.72 -0.62
N ALA A 89 -10.97 11.47 -1.07
CA ALA A 89 -10.92 12.93 -0.96
C ALA A 89 -11.89 13.64 -1.93
N LEU A 90 -12.16 13.06 -3.10
CA LEU A 90 -13.09 13.63 -4.10
C LEU A 90 -14.52 13.07 -3.97
N GLY A 91 -14.72 12.05 -3.13
CA GLY A 91 -16.00 11.38 -2.93
C GLY A 91 -16.94 12.16 -2.03
N ARG A 92 -17.72 13.08 -2.60
CA ARG A 92 -18.89 13.69 -1.94
C ARG A 92 -20.06 12.71 -1.73
N ASN A 93 -19.93 11.45 -2.18
CA ASN A 93 -20.81 10.32 -1.86
C ASN A 93 -20.14 8.96 -2.21
N PRO A 94 -19.64 8.15 -1.26
CA PRO A 94 -18.85 6.95 -1.55
C PRO A 94 -19.68 5.71 -1.99
N ILE A 95 -21.01 5.79 -2.05
CA ILE A 95 -21.88 4.60 -2.14
C ILE A 95 -22.08 4.10 -3.58
N ILE A 96 -21.93 4.95 -4.59
CA ILE A 96 -22.34 4.60 -5.97
C ILE A 96 -21.32 3.70 -6.69
N LEU A 97 -20.03 3.75 -6.32
CA LEU A 97 -19.01 2.92 -6.98
C LEU A 97 -18.99 1.47 -6.47
N VAL A 98 -19.49 1.22 -5.25
CA VAL A 98 -19.48 -0.11 -4.63
C VAL A 98 -20.52 -1.04 -5.26
N HIS A 99 -21.61 -0.49 -5.80
CA HIS A 99 -22.72 -1.28 -6.35
C HIS A 99 -22.49 -1.80 -7.78
N SER A 100 -21.52 -1.25 -8.52
CA SER A 100 -21.25 -1.70 -9.90
C SER A 100 -20.26 -2.88 -9.99
N LEU A 101 -19.71 -3.34 -8.86
CA LEU A 101 -18.76 -4.47 -8.79
C LEU A 101 -19.26 -5.65 -7.94
N ARG A 102 -20.54 -5.64 -7.53
CA ARG A 102 -21.25 -6.83 -6.98
C ARG A 102 -22.35 -7.33 -7.92
N ARG A 103 -22.07 -7.49 -9.21
CA ARG A 103 -22.86 -8.35 -10.11
C ARG A 103 -21.96 -9.07 -11.09
#